data_AF-A0A4Q9WS45-F1
#
_entry.id   AF-A0A4Q9WS45-F1
#
_cell.length_a   1.000
_cell.length_b   1.000
_cell.length_c   1.000
_cell.angle_alpha   90.00
_cell.angle_beta   90.00
_cell.angle_gamma   90.00
#
_symmetry.space_group_name_H-M   'P 1'
#
loop_
_entity.id
_entity.type
_entity.pdbx_description
1 polymer ?
#
loop_
_entity_poly.entity_id
_entity_poly.type
_entity_poly.pdbx_seq_one_letter_code
_entity_poly.pdbx_strand_id
1 'polypeptide(L)'
;MNINKLFWINIMITLLFLGFNITVTYFPKLDDYFWLIPGLIICGLTISFSLIAAILDKNLISEIIFLTNLIIFLYYIYPLIYNFF
;
A
#
# COMPACT_ATOMS: atom_id res chain seq x y z
N MET A 1 7.12 7.40 -21.38
CA MET A 1 6.02 7.76 -20.45
C MET A 1 6.50 8.97 -19.64
N ASN A 2 5.71 10.03 -19.53
CA ASN A 2 6.16 11.25 -18.87
C ASN A 2 6.42 10.93 -17.38
N ILE A 3 7.67 10.88 -16.93
CA ILE A 3 8.10 10.49 -15.56
C ILE A 3 7.26 11.19 -14.49
N ASN A 4 6.91 12.45 -14.74
CA ASN A 4 6.03 13.24 -13.88
C ASN A 4 4.66 12.58 -13.64
N LYS A 5 4.07 11.92 -14.64
CA LYS A 5 2.78 11.22 -14.50
C LYS A 5 2.88 9.99 -13.61
N LEU A 6 3.96 9.21 -13.71
CA LEU A 6 4.16 8.02 -12.89
C LEU A 6 4.26 8.40 -11.41
N PHE A 7 5.04 9.45 -11.13
CA PHE A 7 5.18 10.05 -9.81
C PHE A 7 3.84 10.46 -9.19
N TRP A 8 3.02 11.22 -9.93
CA TRP A 8 1.70 11.64 -9.45
C TRP A 8 0.74 10.47 -9.23
N ILE A 9 0.79 9.45 -10.09
CA ILE A 9 0.01 8.23 -9.91
C ILE A 9 0.47 7.49 -8.64
N ASN A 10 1.77 7.41 -8.38
CA ASN A 10 2.31 6.78 -7.18
C ASN A 10 1.79 7.46 -5.90
N ILE A 11 1.79 8.80 -5.86
CA ILE A 11 1.21 9.57 -4.75
C ILE A 11 -0.28 9.24 -4.57
N MET A 12 -1.06 9.25 -5.64
CA MET A 12 -2.50 8.98 -5.57
C MET A 12 -2.79 7.56 -5.07
N ILE A 13 -2.04 6.57 -5.55
CA ILE A 13 -2.17 5.18 -5.10
C ILE A 13 -1.82 5.06 -3.61
N THR A 14 -0.75 5.72 -3.16
CA THR A 14 -0.39 5.74 -1.73
C THR A 14 -1.49 6.36 -0.85
N LEU A 15 -2.10 7.47 -1.28
CA LEU A 15 -3.21 8.08 -0.53
C LEU A 15 -4.43 7.15 -0.46
N LEU A 16 -4.78 6.49 -1.57
CA LEU A 16 -5.84 5.49 -1.59
C LEU A 16 -5.52 4.30 -0.68
N PHE A 17 -4.26 3.84 -0.69
CA PHE A 17 -3.81 2.73 0.13
C PHE A 17 -3.85 3.05 1.63
N LEU A 18 -3.45 4.26 2.00
CA LEU A 18 -3.58 4.77 3.36
C LEU A 18 -5.07 4.82 3.78
N GLY A 19 -5.93 5.38 2.92
CA GLY A 19 -7.37 5.46 3.17
C GLY A 19 -8.01 4.07 3.32
N PHE A 20 -7.61 3.11 2.49
CA PHE A 20 -8.04 1.71 2.61
C PHE A 20 -7.65 1.11 3.96
N ASN A 21 -6.38 1.23 4.37
CA ASN A 21 -5.92 0.70 5.65
C ASN A 21 -6.68 1.32 6.82
N ILE A 22 -6.87 2.64 6.83
CA ILE A 22 -7.68 3.33 7.85
C ILE A 22 -9.11 2.78 7.86
N THR A 23 -9.74 2.64 6.69
CA THR A 23 -11.13 2.16 6.59
C THR A 23 -11.25 0.75 7.15
N VAL A 24 -10.34 -0.14 6.78
CA VAL A 24 -10.32 -1.53 7.24
C VAL A 24 -10.09 -1.60 8.76
N THR A 25 -9.15 -0.82 9.30
CA THR A 25 -8.87 -0.78 10.75
C THR A 25 -10.04 -0.25 11.58
N TYR A 26 -10.77 0.76 11.11
CA TYR A 26 -11.83 1.42 11.90
C TYR A 26 -13.25 0.90 11.61
N PHE A 27 -13.45 0.10 10.55
CA PHE A 27 -14.74 -0.49 10.20
C PHE A 27 -14.64 -2.03 10.21
N PRO A 28 -14.77 -2.67 11.38
CA PRO A 28 -14.55 -4.11 11.55
C PRO A 28 -15.49 -4.99 10.70
N LYS A 29 -16.70 -4.52 10.40
CA LYS A 29 -17.62 -5.22 9.48
C LYS A 29 -17.12 -5.29 8.03
N LEU A 30 -16.28 -4.35 7.60
CA LEU A 30 -15.60 -4.39 6.30
C LEU A 30 -14.31 -5.21 6.38
N ASP A 31 -13.62 -5.14 7.52
CA ASP A 31 -12.44 -5.95 7.83
C ASP A 31 -12.73 -7.44 7.60
N ASP A 32 -13.82 -7.97 8.16
CA ASP A 32 -14.20 -9.39 8.00
C ASP A 32 -14.26 -9.89 6.54
N TYR A 33 -14.55 -9.01 5.57
CA TYR A 33 -14.64 -9.36 4.14
C TYR A 33 -13.42 -8.98 3.33
N PHE A 34 -12.77 -7.86 3.66
CA PHE A 34 -11.67 -7.30 2.86
C PHE A 34 -10.28 -7.60 3.42
N TRP A 35 -10.17 -8.01 4.68
CA TRP A 35 -8.89 -8.13 5.39
C TRP A 35 -8.01 -9.30 4.94
N LEU A 36 -8.61 -10.33 4.34
CA LEU A 36 -7.86 -11.52 3.92
C LEU A 36 -7.36 -11.40 2.47
N ILE A 37 -8.09 -12.00 1.51
CA ILE A 37 -7.66 -12.11 0.12
C ILE A 37 -7.73 -10.76 -0.61
N PRO A 38 -8.84 -9.99 -0.53
CA PRO A 38 -8.95 -8.74 -1.28
C PRO A 38 -7.91 -7.70 -0.89
N GLY A 39 -7.68 -7.51 0.40
CA GLY A 39 -6.75 -6.51 0.88
C GLY A 39 -5.28 -6.91 0.73
N LEU A 40 -4.94 -8.21 0.77
CA LEU A 40 -3.62 -8.69 0.37
C LEU A 40 -3.32 -8.40 -1.11
N ILE A 41 -4.31 -8.56 -2.00
CA ILE A 41 -4.17 -8.21 -3.42
C ILE A 41 -3.92 -6.70 -3.58
N ILE A 42 -4.71 -5.86 -2.91
CA ILE A 42 -4.55 -4.40 -2.95
C ILE A 42 -3.17 -3.98 -2.43
N CYS A 43 -2.74 -4.54 -1.31
CA CYS A 43 -1.41 -4.32 -0.75
C CYS A 43 -0.29 -4.70 -1.72
N GLY A 44 -0.37 -5.91 -2.29
CA GLY A 44 0.64 -6.43 -3.21
C GLY A 44 0.75 -5.58 -4.48
N LEU A 45 -0.38 -5.16 -5.06
CA LEU A 45 -0.40 -4.26 -6.22
C LEU A 45 0.23 -2.91 -5.88
N THR A 46 -0.10 -2.33 -4.73
CA THR A 46 0.39 -1.01 -4.31
C THR A 46 1.91 -1.02 -4.06
N ILE A 47 2.42 -2.04 -3.37
CA ILE A 47 3.87 -2.21 -3.18
C ILE A 47 4.57 -2.40 -4.51
N SER A 48 4.06 -3.30 -5.36
CA SER A 48 4.67 -3.59 -6.66
C SER A 48 4.75 -2.33 -7.52
N PHE A 49 3.66 -1.55 -7.56
CA PHE A 49 3.63 -0.29 -8.30
C PHE A 49 4.59 0.75 -7.73
N SER A 50 4.61 0.94 -6.41
CA SER A 50 5.51 1.93 -5.79
C SER A 50 6.98 1.56 -5.89
N LEU A 51 7.31 0.25 -5.91
CA LEU A 51 8.66 -0.23 -6.22
C LEU A 51 9.06 0.11 -7.65
N ILE A 52 8.18 -0.16 -8.63
CA ILE A 52 8.40 0.19 -10.03
C ILE A 52 8.61 1.70 -10.18
N ALA A 53 7.80 2.51 -9.49
CA ALA A 53 7.95 3.97 -9.49
C ALA A 53 9.28 4.42 -8.89
N ALA A 54 9.70 3.86 -7.75
CA ALA A 54 11.00 4.16 -7.14
C ALA A 54 12.18 3.83 -8.07
N ILE A 55 12.13 2.68 -8.77
CA ILE A 55 13.18 2.26 -9.72
C ILE A 55 13.25 3.17 -10.95
N LEU A 56 12.09 3.60 -11.47
CA LEU A 56 12.01 4.37 -12.72
C LEU A 56 12.23 5.87 -12.52
N ASP A 57 11.63 6.47 -11.48
CA ASP A 57 11.69 7.91 -11.24
C ASP A 57 13.01 8.33 -10.57
N LYS A 58 13.70 7.40 -9.89
CA LYS A 58 15.02 7.59 -9.27
C LYS A 58 15.14 8.88 -8.44
N ASN A 59 14.06 9.23 -7.76
CA ASN A 59 14.01 10.40 -6.89
C ASN A 59 13.79 9.98 -5.43
N LEU A 60 14.36 10.75 -4.51
CA LEU A 60 14.30 10.48 -3.07
C LEU A 60 12.85 10.36 -2.58
N ILE A 61 11.94 11.15 -3.16
CA ILE A 61 10.53 11.17 -2.76
C ILE A 61 9.85 9.82 -3.09
N SER A 62 10.09 9.23 -4.26
CA SER A 62 9.48 7.93 -4.61
C SER A 62 10.04 6.80 -3.78
N GLU A 63 11.32 6.86 -3.40
CA GLU A 63 11.92 5.91 -2.45
C GLU A 63 11.27 6.01 -1.07
N ILE A 64 11.05 7.23 -0.57
CA ILE A 64 10.33 7.46 0.69
C ILE A 64 8.88 6.96 0.60
N ILE A 65 8.20 7.20 -0.51
CA ILE A 65 6.83 6.70 -0.74
C ILE A 65 6.80 5.17 -0.72
N PHE A 66 7.75 4.51 -1.39
CA PHE A 66 7.88 3.06 -1.37
C PHE A 66 8.10 2.52 0.05
N LEU A 67 9.05 3.09 0.80
CA LEU A 67 9.31 2.71 2.19
C LEU A 67 8.07 2.91 3.08
N THR A 68 7.33 3.99 2.88
CA THR A 68 6.09 4.26 3.62
C THR A 68 5.02 3.21 3.32
N ASN A 69 4.80 2.89 2.04
CA ASN A 69 3.86 1.83 1.64
C ASN A 69 4.28 0.47 2.21
N LEU A 70 5.58 0.19 2.29
CA LEU A 70 6.10 -1.04 2.89
C LEU A 70 5.81 -1.11 4.39
N ILE A 71 5.97 -0.02 5.14
CA ILE A 71 5.61 0.04 6.56
C ILE A 71 4.10 -0.18 6.76
N ILE A 72 3.26 0.48 5.96
CA ILE A 72 1.80 0.32 6.03
C ILE A 72 1.40 -1.13 5.74
N PHE A 73 2.03 -1.78 4.78
CA PHE A 73 1.81 -3.19 4.50
C PHE A 73 2.22 -4.12 5.65
N LEU A 74 3.36 -3.86 6.28
CA LEU A 74 3.78 -4.63 7.45
C LEU A 74 2.77 -4.47 8.59
N TYR A 75 2.22 -3.27 8.77
CA TYR A 75 1.13 -3.03 9.72
C TYR A 75 -0.13 -3.82 9.36
N TYR A 76 -0.50 -3.86 8.08
CA TYR A 76 -1.65 -4.62 7.60
C TYR A 76 -1.51 -6.13 7.84
N ILE A 77 -0.31 -6.69 7.62
CA ILE A 77 -0.03 -8.12 7.80
C ILE A 77 0.22 -8.50 9.25
N TYR A 78 0.62 -7.56 10.10
CA TYR A 78 0.97 -7.85 11.51
C TYR A 78 -0.10 -8.67 12.26
N PRO A 79 -1.40 -8.32 12.23
CA PRO A 79 -2.42 -9.12 12.90
C PRO A 79 -2.73 -10.43 12.17
N LEU A 80 -2.43 -10.58 10.87
CA LEU A 80 -2.50 -11.89 10.20
C LEU A 80 -1.46 -12.86 10.76
N ILE A 81 -0.25 -12.39 11.03
CA ILE A 81 0.81 -13.23 11.59
C ILE A 81 0.50 -13.59 13.05
N TYR A 82 -0.03 -12.65 13.83
CA TYR A 82 -0.28 -12.83 15.26
C TYR A 82 -1.62 -13.49 15.63
N ASN A 83 -2.65 -13.44 14.78
CA ASN A 83 -3.94 -14.09 15.04
C ASN A 83 -4.05 -15.50 14.44
N PHE A 84 -3.19 -15.86 13.47
CA PHE A 84 -3.19 -17.21 12.86
C PHE A 84 -2.21 -18.20 13.52
N PHE A 85 -1.38 -17.75 14.48
CA PHE A 85 -0.44 -18.59 15.24
C PHE A 85 -0.79 -18.63 16.74
#